data_AF-A0A1X0HQT4-F1
#
_entry.id   AF-A0A1X0HQT4-F1
#
_cell.length_a   1.000
_cell.length_b   1.000
_cell.length_c   1.000
_cell.angle_alpha   90.00
_cell.angle_beta   90.00
_cell.angle_gamma   90.00
#
_symmetry.space_group_name_H-M   'P 1'
#
loop_
_entity.id
_entity.type
_entity.pdbx_description
1 polymer ?
#
loop_
_entity_poly.entity_id
_entity_poly.type
_entity_poly.pdbx_seq_one_letter_code
_entity_poly.pdbx_strand_id
1 'polypeptide(L)' 'TEAFWKQRLQRLGEPTLLVPAFAHGVRGDEGHADRYRQLDVTTSQRLAEFAREQKVTLNTLVQAAWLILLQRFTGQDT' A
#
# COMPACT_ATOMS: atom_id res chain seq x y z
N THR A 1 0.91 3.63 -24.62
CA THR A 1 1.39 4.86 -25.29
C THR A 1 1.25 6.03 -24.33
N GLU A 2 1.88 7.17 -24.61
CA GLU A 2 1.81 8.37 -23.76
C GLU A 2 0.36 8.78 -23.42
N ALA A 3 -0.53 8.75 -24.40
CA ALA A 3 -1.95 9.08 -24.24
C ALA A 3 -2.67 8.20 -23.21
N PHE A 4 -2.38 6.89 -23.19
CA PHE A 4 -2.95 5.94 -22.22
C PHE A 4 -2.62 6.34 -20.77
N TRP A 5 -1.38 6.74 -20.51
CA TRP A 5 -0.94 7.13 -19.17
C TRP A 5 -1.42 8.52 -18.77
N LYS A 6 -1.36 9.50 -19.69
CA LYS A 6 -1.87 10.85 -19.43
C LYS A 6 -3.33 10.83 -18.99
N GLN A 7 -4.19 10.11 -19.71
CA GLN A 7 -5.60 9.99 -19.35
C GLN A 7 -5.80 9.37 -17.95
N ARG A 8 -4.99 8.36 -17.60
CA ARG A 8 -5.21 7.60 -16.36
C ARG A 8 -4.69 8.34 -15.12
N LEU A 9 -3.59 9.09 -15.27
CA LEU A 9 -2.93 9.86 -14.21
C LEU A 9 -3.57 11.23 -13.96
N GLN A 10 -4.32 11.79 -14.92
CA GLN A 10 -5.08 13.04 -14.75
C GLN A 10 -6.05 13.02 -13.55
N ARG A 11 -6.45 11.82 -13.09
CA ARG A 11 -7.35 11.64 -11.95
C ARG A 11 -6.64 11.76 -10.59
N LEU A 12 -5.31 11.81 -10.56
CA LEU A 12 -4.52 11.97 -9.34
C LEU A 12 -4.37 13.46 -9.05
N GLY A 13 -5.11 13.97 -8.05
CA GLY A 13 -5.14 15.39 -7.70
C GLY A 13 -4.02 15.84 -6.77
N GLU A 14 -3.55 14.94 -5.91
CA GLU A 14 -2.52 15.24 -4.90
C GLU A 14 -1.70 14.00 -4.56
N PRO A 15 -0.45 14.16 -4.07
CA PRO A 15 0.33 13.06 -3.54
C PRO A 15 -0.28 12.50 -2.25
N THR A 16 -0.10 11.19 -2.03
CA THR A 16 -0.43 10.53 -0.76
C THR A 16 0.65 10.83 0.29
N LEU A 17 0.49 11.93 1.04
CA LEU A 17 1.46 12.38 2.05
C LEU A 17 1.31 11.56 3.35
N LEU A 18 2.34 10.78 3.68
CA LEU A 18 2.34 9.95 4.90
C LEU A 18 2.85 10.68 6.14
N VAL A 19 3.77 11.63 6.02
CA VAL A 19 4.37 12.31 7.18
C VAL A 19 3.31 13.02 8.05
N PRO A 20 2.33 13.77 7.50
CA PRO A 20 1.27 14.37 8.30
C PRO A 20 0.39 13.35 9.03
N ALA A 21 0.17 12.16 8.44
CA ALA A 21 -0.60 11.08 9.03
C ALA A 21 0.05 10.48 10.29
N PHE A 22 1.38 10.55 10.40
CA PHE A 22 2.16 10.01 11.52
C PHE A 22 2.68 11.09 12.49
N ALA A 23 2.24 12.35 12.35
CA ALA A 23 2.83 13.54 12.99
C ALA A 23 2.64 13.66 14.53
N HIS A 24 2.37 12.57 15.23
CA HIS A 24 2.43 12.53 16.68
C HIS A 24 3.83 12.04 17.12
N GLY A 25 4.79 12.96 17.14
CA GLY A 25 5.98 12.84 18.00
C GLY A 25 7.28 12.30 17.40
N VAL A 26 7.40 12.09 16.09
CA VAL A 26 8.69 11.68 15.50
C VAL A 26 9.53 12.92 15.19
N ARG A 27 10.33 13.38 16.16
CA ARG A 27 11.59 14.06 15.84
C ARG A 27 12.50 12.97 15.26
N GLY A 28 12.54 12.88 13.94
CA GLY A 28 13.30 11.82 13.27
C GLY A 28 14.78 11.96 13.58
N ASP A 29 15.41 10.88 14.03
CA ASP A 29 16.82 10.68 13.74
C ASP A 29 16.97 10.68 12.21
N GLU A 30 17.93 11.47 11.69
CA GLU A 30 18.24 11.49 10.27
C GLU A 30 18.64 10.08 9.80
N GLY A 31 17.90 9.48 8.87
CA GLY A 31 18.30 8.20 8.28
C GLY A 31 17.19 7.40 7.62
N HIS A 32 17.62 6.32 6.96
CA HIS A 32 16.77 5.27 6.41
C HIS A 32 17.03 3.98 7.19
N ALA A 33 15.99 3.24 7.51
CA ALA A 33 16.10 1.96 8.18
C ALA A 33 15.16 0.93 7.56
N ASP A 34 15.68 -0.27 7.32
CA ASP A 34 14.86 -1.41 6.93
C ASP A 34 14.14 -2.00 8.14
N ARG A 35 12.89 -2.40 7.91
CA ARG A 35 12.05 -3.11 8.88
C ARG A 35 11.43 -4.31 8.20
N TYR A 36 12.03 -5.47 8.43
CA TYR A 36 11.52 -6.74 7.92
C TYR A 36 10.44 -7.31 8.87
N ARG A 37 9.37 -7.81 8.28
CA ARG A 37 8.34 -8.62 8.94
C ARG A 37 8.06 -9.83 8.08
N GLN A 38 8.29 -11.00 8.65
CA GLN A 38 8.01 -12.27 7.99
C GLN A 38 6.65 -12.76 8.46
N LEU A 39 5.78 -13.08 7.51
CA LEU A 39 4.56 -13.83 7.80
C LEU A 39 4.92 -15.31 7.93
N ASP A 40 4.32 -15.98 8.91
CA ASP A 40 4.50 -17.41 9.05
C ASP A 40 3.91 -18.16 7.85
N VAL A 41 4.27 -19.43 7.73
CA VAL A 41 3.88 -20.29 6.61
C VAL A 41 2.35 -20.44 6.52
N THR A 42 1.67 -20.62 7.65
CA THR A 42 0.23 -20.80 7.70
C THR A 42 -0.51 -19.55 7.23
N THR A 43 -0.10 -18.38 7.70
CA THR A 43 -0.65 -17.08 7.27
C THR A 43 -0.40 -16.86 5.78
N SER A 44 0.82 -17.14 5.30
CA SER A 44 1.19 -16.98 3.88
C SER A 44 0.37 -17.90 2.96
N GLN A 45 0.13 -19.15 3.38
CA GLN A 45 -0.71 -20.11 2.65
C GLN A 45 -2.16 -19.64 2.56
N ARG A 46 -2.74 -19.19 3.67
CA ARG A 46 -4.11 -18.68 3.69
C ARG A 46 -4.30 -17.48 2.77
N LEU A 47 -3.32 -16.58 2.71
CA LEU A 47 -3.36 -15.44 1.77
C LEU A 47 -3.27 -15.89 0.31
N ALA A 48 -2.44 -16.90 0.01
CA ALA A 48 -2.32 -17.45 -1.33
C ALA A 48 -3.62 -18.16 -1.79
N GLU A 49 -4.25 -18.93 -0.90
CA GLU A 49 -5.53 -19.58 -1.15
C GLU A 49 -6.64 -18.56 -1.38
N PHE A 50 -6.73 -17.55 -0.53
CA PHE A 50 -7.68 -16.45 -0.68
C PHE A 50 -7.52 -15.74 -2.02
N ALA A 51 -6.29 -15.37 -2.41
CA ALA A 51 -6.03 -14.74 -3.70
C ALA A 51 -6.51 -15.61 -4.88
N ARG A 52 -6.26 -16.93 -4.81
CA ARG A 52 -6.74 -17.90 -5.82
C ARG A 52 -8.26 -17.97 -5.89
N GLU A 53 -8.95 -18.03 -4.75
CA GLU A 53 -10.42 -18.02 -4.69
C GLU A 53 -11.01 -16.76 -5.31
N GLN A 54 -10.37 -15.61 -5.09
CA GLN A 54 -10.76 -14.33 -5.69
C GLN A 54 -10.25 -14.14 -7.13
N LYS A 55 -9.59 -15.14 -7.73
CA LYS A 55 -9.01 -15.11 -9.08
C LYS A 55 -8.03 -13.95 -9.30
N VAL A 56 -7.29 -13.57 -8.27
CA VAL A 56 -6.24 -12.55 -8.33
C VAL A 56 -4.89 -13.17 -7.95
N THR A 57 -3.81 -12.45 -8.24
CA THR A 57 -2.48 -12.85 -7.76
C THR A 57 -2.27 -12.42 -6.31
N LEU A 58 -1.37 -13.10 -5.58
CA LEU A 58 -0.97 -12.66 -4.24
C LEU A 58 -0.41 -11.23 -4.25
N ASN A 59 0.30 -10.84 -5.32
CA ASN A 59 0.79 -9.47 -5.47
C ASN A 59 -0.37 -8.46 -5.50
N THR A 60 -1.42 -8.74 -6.28
CA THR A 60 -2.63 -7.90 -6.35
C THR A 60 -3.32 -7.79 -4.99
N LEU A 61 -3.38 -8.89 -4.23
CA LEU A 61 -3.92 -8.88 -2.87
C LEU A 61 -3.11 -7.98 -1.94
N VAL A 62 -1.77 -8.10 -1.98
CA VAL A 62 -0.87 -7.26 -1.16
C VAL A 62 -0.99 -5.79 -1.56
N GLN A 63 -1.08 -5.49 -2.85
CA GLN A 63 -1.32 -4.12 -3.34
C GLN A 63 -2.64 -3.55 -2.83
N ALA A 64 -3.73 -4.34 -2.83
CA ALA A 64 -5.02 -3.91 -2.28
C ALA A 64 -4.95 -3.68 -0.76
N ALA A 65 -4.30 -4.57 -0.01
CA ALA A 65 -4.08 -4.40 1.41
C ALA A 65 -3.26 -3.13 1.72
N TRP A 66 -2.26 -2.83 0.89
CA TRP A 66 -1.48 -1.60 1.00
C TRP A 66 -2.32 -0.35 0.73
N LEU A 67 -3.19 -0.36 -0.29
CA LEU A 67 -4.10 0.74 -0.57
C LEU A 67 -5.04 1.03 0.60
N ILE A 68 -5.63 -0.02 1.20
CA ILE A 68 -6.48 0.12 2.40
C ILE A 68 -5.68 0.68 3.58
N LEU A 69 -4.43 0.23 3.76
CA LEU A 69 -3.56 0.73 4.82
C LEU A 69 -3.29 2.23 4.64
N LEU A 70 -2.92 2.65 3.42
CA LEU A 70 -2.69 4.05 3.09
C LEU A 70 -3.94 4.90 3.37
N GLN A 71 -5.11 4.49 2.87
CA GLN A 71 -6.38 5.17 3.12
C GLN A 71 -6.66 5.36 4.62
N ARG A 72 -6.42 4.33 5.45
CA ARG A 72 -6.63 4.42 6.90
C ARG A 72 -5.74 5.46 7.58
N PHE A 73 -4.53 5.64 7.07
CA PHE A 73 -3.60 6.62 7.64
C PHE A 73 -3.80 8.02 7.07
N THR A 74 -4.12 8.17 5.79
CA THR A 74 -4.24 9.49 5.15
C THR A 74 -5.66 10.05 5.12
N GLY A 75 -6.69 9.22 5.31
CA GLY A 75 -8.09 9.61 5.14
C GLY A 75 -8.50 9.89 3.69
N GLN A 76 -7.61 9.66 2.73
CA GLN A 76 -7.88 9.81 1.30
C GLN A 76 -8.58 8.56 0.75
N ASP A 77 -9.60 8.75 -0.08
CA ASP A 77 -10.26 7.64 -0.78
C ASP A 77 -9.32 6.97 -1.80
N THR A 78 -9.49 5.65 -1.97
CA THR A 78 -8.80 4.82 -2.98
C THR A 78 -9.43 4.88 -4.36
#